data_AF-A0A934UVZ5-F1
#
_entry.id   AF-A0A934UVZ5-F1
#
_cell.length_a   1.000
_cell.length_b   1.000
_cell.length_c   1.000
_cell.angle_alpha   90.00
_cell.angle_beta   90.00
_cell.angle_gamma   90.00
#
_symmetry.space_group_name_H-M   'P 1'
#
loop_
_entity.id
_entity.type
_entity.pdbx_description
1 polymer ?
#
loop_
_entity_poly.entity_id
_entity_poly.type
_entity_poly.pdbx_seq_one_letter_code
_entity_poly.pdbx_strand_id
1 'polypeptide(L)'
;MTWLFALLFVTVGAALQRVTGLGFTLVSGPLLVLVLDPFNGIALANILSAVIAALVLARTFRNADWRAVGTLLAGIAVGLPLGALVVHSLPPEILLIVVGSLTGLAVLLALLRRSTRIFAGRLGTISAGALSGFSNVTAGVGGPALALYGVAAAMPMQVFIPTVQAVGLATNLLSVAAKPQMAVPLPLLLGSLGCIAAGLAIGSLLQGRIPARRAQVLALALALLGSAAATARGVIALLA
;
A
#
# COMPACT_ATOMS: atom_id res chain seq x y z
N MET A 1 4.18 7.51 -23.44
CA MET A 1 3.13 8.28 -22.70
C MET A 1 2.77 7.61 -21.38
N THR A 2 2.55 6.29 -21.34
CA THR A 2 2.26 5.52 -20.10
C THR A 2 3.28 5.75 -18.98
N TRP A 3 4.58 5.76 -19.28
CA TRP A 3 5.62 5.97 -18.25
C TRP A 3 5.56 7.35 -17.60
N LEU A 4 5.16 8.39 -18.32
CA LEU A 4 5.01 9.74 -17.75
C LEU A 4 3.88 9.77 -16.70
N PHE A 5 2.76 9.12 -16.98
CA PHE A 5 1.67 8.98 -16.00
C PHE A 5 2.10 8.16 -14.79
N ALA A 6 2.83 7.06 -14.99
CA ALA A 6 3.35 6.26 -13.88
C ALA A 6 4.26 7.09 -12.96
N LEU A 7 5.21 7.84 -13.54
CA LEU A 7 6.12 8.73 -12.79
C LEU A 7 5.37 9.85 -12.07
N LEU A 8 4.35 10.43 -12.70
CA LEU A 8 3.47 11.42 -12.09
C LEU A 8 2.74 10.83 -10.88
N PHE A 9 2.12 9.67 -11.03
CA PHE A 9 1.40 8.99 -9.94
C PHE A 9 2.32 8.63 -8.78
N VAL A 10 3.54 8.16 -9.07
CA VAL A 10 4.56 7.91 -8.04
C VAL A 10 4.91 9.19 -7.29
N THR A 11 5.12 10.30 -8.01
CA THR A 11 5.45 11.60 -7.40
C THR A 11 4.31 12.12 -6.50
N VAL A 12 3.07 12.07 -7.00
CA VAL A 12 1.87 12.48 -6.24
C VAL A 12 1.66 11.60 -5.03
N GLY A 13 1.76 10.27 -5.19
CA GLY A 13 1.62 9.31 -4.10
C GLY A 13 2.67 9.51 -3.01
N ALA A 14 3.93 9.76 -3.39
CA ALA A 14 5.01 10.02 -2.44
C ALA A 14 4.83 11.34 -1.70
N ALA A 15 4.39 12.40 -2.40
CA ALA A 15 4.06 13.68 -1.77
C ALA A 15 2.91 13.54 -0.76
N LEU A 16 1.83 12.86 -1.15
CA LEU A 16 0.70 12.59 -0.27
C LEU A 16 1.08 11.71 0.90
N GLN A 17 1.94 10.70 0.72
CA GLN A 17 2.46 9.90 1.82
C GLN A 17 3.23 10.75 2.82
N ARG A 18 4.07 11.68 2.37
CA ARG A 18 4.85 12.52 3.29
C ARG A 18 3.96 13.42 4.16
N VAL A 19 2.82 13.87 3.64
CA VAL A 19 1.86 14.73 4.35
C VAL A 19 0.90 13.91 5.22
N THR A 20 0.46 12.73 4.75
CA THR A 20 -0.59 11.92 5.40
C THR A 20 -0.07 10.76 6.25
N GLY A 21 1.16 10.31 6.02
CA GLY A 21 1.80 9.19 6.70
C GLY A 21 1.41 7.79 6.21
N LEU A 22 0.34 7.63 5.41
CA LEU A 22 -0.27 6.32 5.12
C LEU A 22 -0.49 6.03 3.61
N GLY A 23 -0.11 6.95 2.72
CA GLY A 23 -0.80 7.10 1.44
C GLY A 23 -0.14 6.63 0.15
N PHE A 24 1.12 6.16 0.13
CA PHE A 24 1.76 5.92 -1.17
C PHE A 24 1.10 4.79 -1.94
N THR A 25 1.03 3.58 -1.40
CA THR A 25 0.38 2.48 -2.12
C THR A 25 -1.11 2.62 -2.23
N LEU A 26 -1.77 3.25 -1.24
CA LEU A 26 -3.20 3.50 -1.28
C LEU A 26 -3.59 4.34 -2.51
N VAL A 27 -2.74 5.30 -2.90
CA VAL A 27 -2.96 6.16 -4.06
C VAL A 27 -2.31 5.58 -5.32
N SER A 28 -1.02 5.28 -5.26
CA SER A 28 -0.22 4.86 -6.42
C SER A 28 -0.62 3.47 -6.92
N GLY A 29 -1.01 2.53 -6.05
CA GLY A 29 -1.36 1.16 -6.42
C GLY A 29 -2.41 1.07 -7.52
N PRO A 30 -3.67 1.50 -7.28
CA PRO A 30 -4.71 1.44 -8.29
C PRO A 30 -4.40 2.28 -9.53
N LEU A 31 -3.72 3.43 -9.39
CA LEU A 31 -3.36 4.28 -10.53
C LEU A 31 -2.27 3.67 -11.41
N LEU A 32 -1.27 3.00 -10.82
CA LEU A 32 -0.20 2.32 -11.56
C LEU A 32 -0.73 1.11 -12.32
N VAL A 33 -1.67 0.38 -11.74
CA VAL A 33 -2.32 -0.77 -12.37
C VAL A 33 -3.09 -0.38 -13.63
N LEU A 34 -3.67 0.83 -13.66
CA LEU A 34 -4.33 1.34 -14.86
C LEU A 34 -3.36 1.63 -16.02
N VAL A 35 -2.06 1.74 -15.76
CA VAL A 35 -1.07 2.19 -16.77
C VAL A 35 -0.05 1.11 -17.11
N LEU A 36 0.22 0.17 -16.20
CA LEU A 36 1.28 -0.86 -16.31
C LEU A 36 0.75 -2.30 -16.20
N ASP A 37 -0.56 -2.48 -16.20
CA ASP A 37 -1.27 -3.76 -15.91
C ASP A 37 -1.22 -4.14 -14.42
N PRO A 38 -2.19 -4.94 -13.91
CA PRO A 38 -2.33 -5.24 -12.48
C PRO A 38 -1.09 -5.88 -11.87
N PHE A 39 -0.43 -6.78 -12.60
CA PHE A 39 0.73 -7.50 -12.08
C PHE A 39 1.93 -6.56 -11.86
N ASN A 40 2.37 -5.86 -12.91
CA ASN A 40 3.55 -5.00 -12.85
C ASN A 40 3.29 -3.69 -12.08
N GLY A 41 2.08 -3.13 -12.16
CA GLY A 41 1.69 -1.94 -11.41
C GLY A 41 1.83 -2.14 -9.90
N ILE A 42 1.32 -3.26 -9.38
CA ILE A 42 1.46 -3.60 -7.95
C ILE A 42 2.89 -4.01 -7.60
N ALA A 43 3.61 -4.70 -8.49
CA ALA A 43 5.02 -5.04 -8.25
C ALA A 43 5.88 -3.78 -8.09
N LEU A 44 5.74 -2.80 -8.99
CA LEU A 44 6.41 -1.51 -8.87
C LEU A 44 6.00 -0.77 -7.59
N ALA A 45 4.70 -0.73 -7.27
CA ALA A 45 4.22 -0.10 -6.04
C ALA A 45 4.84 -0.73 -4.78
N ASN A 46 5.01 -2.06 -4.75
CA ASN A 46 5.61 -2.77 -3.63
C ASN A 46 7.11 -2.45 -3.50
N ILE A 47 7.87 -2.41 -4.61
CA ILE A 47 9.29 -2.02 -4.59
C ILE A 47 9.45 -0.61 -4.02
N LEU A 48 8.69 0.34 -4.56
CA LEU A 48 8.73 1.74 -4.16
C LEU A 48 8.31 1.91 -2.69
N SER A 49 7.32 1.15 -2.23
CA SER A 49 6.91 1.13 -0.82
C SER A 49 7.97 0.54 0.10
N ALA A 50 8.68 -0.51 -0.33
CA ALA A 50 9.80 -1.07 0.42
C ALA A 50 10.89 -0.01 0.62
N VAL A 51 11.23 0.75 -0.43
CA VAL A 51 12.21 1.85 -0.34
C VAL A 51 11.75 2.89 0.68
N ILE A 52 10.50 3.35 0.60
CA ILE A 52 10.00 4.37 1.53
C ILE A 52 9.97 3.81 2.97
N ALA A 53 9.54 2.57 3.14
CA ALA A 53 9.51 1.92 4.43
C ALA A 53 10.92 1.78 5.04
N ALA A 54 11.91 1.41 4.25
CA ALA A 54 13.31 1.34 4.68
C ALA A 54 13.83 2.72 5.09
N LEU A 55 13.56 3.78 4.31
CA LEU A 55 14.02 5.14 4.62
C LEU A 55 13.43 5.68 5.93
N VAL A 56 12.13 5.45 6.16
CA VAL A 56 11.48 5.88 7.40
C VAL A 56 11.97 5.02 8.57
N LEU A 57 11.97 3.69 8.41
CA LEU A 57 12.40 2.76 9.45
C LEU A 57 13.85 3.00 9.88
N ALA A 58 14.77 3.24 8.96
CA ALA A 58 16.18 3.52 9.28
C ALA A 58 16.35 4.68 10.28
N ARG A 59 15.41 5.63 10.30
CA ARG A 59 15.42 6.78 11.24
C ARG A 59 14.63 6.52 12.52
N THR A 60 13.68 5.59 12.50
CA THR A 60 12.71 5.39 13.60
C THR A 60 12.76 4.00 14.24
N PHE A 61 13.64 3.09 13.79
CA PHE A 61 13.65 1.67 14.16
C PHE A 61 13.73 1.41 15.67
N ARG A 62 14.38 2.31 16.43
CA ARG A 62 14.52 2.19 17.89
C ARG A 62 13.18 2.23 18.64
N ASN A 63 12.17 2.87 18.05
CA ASN A 63 10.84 3.01 18.66
C ASN A 63 9.85 1.94 18.16
N ALA A 64 10.28 1.00 17.31
CA ALA A 64 9.42 -0.07 16.81
C ALA A 64 9.09 -1.08 17.92
N ASP A 65 7.83 -1.51 17.99
CA ASP A 65 7.43 -2.65 18.81
C ASP A 65 7.72 -3.95 18.04
N TRP A 66 8.92 -4.49 18.23
CA TRP A 66 9.36 -5.71 17.55
C TRP A 66 8.54 -6.96 17.92
N ARG A 67 7.84 -6.97 19.06
CA ARG A 67 6.94 -8.07 19.43
C ARG A 67 5.68 -8.02 18.58
N ALA A 68 5.12 -6.82 18.38
CA ALA A 68 4.01 -6.61 17.45
C ALA A 68 4.42 -6.95 16.02
N VAL A 69 5.62 -6.52 15.58
CA VAL A 69 6.17 -6.86 14.25
C VAL A 69 6.17 -8.38 14.05
N GLY A 70 6.78 -9.16 14.96
CA GLY A 70 6.84 -10.62 14.82
C GLY A 70 5.46 -11.29 14.74
N THR A 71 4.49 -10.79 15.53
CA THR A 71 3.13 -11.34 15.52
C THR A 71 2.36 -11.00 14.24
N LEU A 72 2.53 -9.78 13.72
CA LEU A 72 1.97 -9.36 12.43
C LEU A 72 2.60 -10.16 11.29
N LEU A 73 3.92 -10.39 11.32
CA LEU A 73 4.62 -11.22 10.34
C LEU A 73 4.15 -12.67 10.35
N ALA A 74 3.80 -13.22 11.52
CA ALA A 74 3.20 -14.55 11.60
C ALA A 74 1.86 -14.62 10.84
N GLY A 75 1.03 -13.57 10.92
CA GLY A 75 -0.17 -13.46 10.09
C GLY A 75 0.14 -13.32 8.60
N ILE A 76 1.12 -12.49 8.26
CA ILE A 76 1.57 -12.27 6.86
C ILE A 76 2.07 -13.57 6.24
N ALA A 77 2.74 -14.43 7.01
CA ALA A 77 3.21 -15.75 6.55
C ALA A 77 2.06 -16.65 6.04
N VAL A 78 0.80 -16.37 6.43
CA VAL A 78 -0.38 -17.05 5.92
C VAL A 78 -1.07 -16.24 4.82
N GLY A 79 -1.32 -14.95 5.07
CA GLY A 79 -2.10 -14.11 4.13
C GLY A 79 -1.38 -13.82 2.82
N LEU A 80 -0.06 -13.64 2.86
CA LEU A 80 0.73 -13.30 1.67
C LEU A 80 0.81 -14.45 0.66
N PRO A 81 1.10 -15.71 1.04
CA PRO A 81 1.04 -16.82 0.09
C PRO A 81 -0.34 -16.97 -0.56
N LEU A 82 -1.42 -16.83 0.21
CA LEU A 82 -2.79 -16.88 -0.33
C LEU A 82 -3.04 -15.77 -1.35
N GLY A 83 -2.59 -14.54 -1.05
CA GLY A 83 -2.68 -13.44 -1.99
C GLY A 83 -1.80 -13.63 -3.23
N ALA A 84 -0.61 -14.22 -3.08
CA ALA A 84 0.26 -14.54 -4.19
C ALA A 84 -0.36 -15.58 -5.11
N LEU A 85 -1.00 -16.62 -4.56
CA LEU A 85 -1.77 -17.59 -5.34
C LEU A 85 -2.87 -16.90 -6.15
N VAL A 86 -3.64 -16.00 -5.53
CA VAL A 86 -4.65 -15.18 -6.25
C VAL A 86 -4.02 -14.40 -7.40
N VAL A 87 -2.87 -13.76 -7.19
CA VAL A 87 -2.17 -12.98 -8.22
C VAL A 87 -1.69 -13.84 -9.39
N HIS A 88 -1.26 -15.07 -9.13
CA HIS A 88 -0.72 -15.97 -10.17
C HIS A 88 -1.78 -16.83 -10.86
N SER A 89 -2.92 -17.08 -10.22
CA SER A 89 -3.96 -17.95 -10.74
C SER A 89 -5.07 -17.22 -11.48
N LEU A 90 -5.22 -15.90 -11.27
CA LEU A 90 -6.29 -15.14 -11.90
C LEU A 90 -5.83 -14.40 -13.15
N PRO A 91 -6.71 -14.30 -14.16
CA PRO A 91 -6.42 -13.53 -15.35
C PRO A 91 -6.44 -12.02 -15.04
N PRO A 92 -5.78 -11.18 -15.87
CA PRO A 92 -5.59 -9.76 -15.59
C PRO A 92 -6.89 -8.97 -15.33
N GLU A 93 -7.97 -9.32 -16.02
CA GLU A 93 -9.28 -8.64 -15.93
C GLU A 93 -9.88 -8.84 -14.54
N ILE A 94 -9.81 -10.07 -14.02
CA ILE A 94 -10.27 -10.39 -12.67
C ILE A 94 -9.35 -9.75 -11.63
N LEU A 95 -8.03 -9.71 -11.88
CA LEU A 95 -7.10 -9.02 -10.99
C LEU A 95 -7.41 -7.52 -10.87
N LEU A 96 -7.79 -6.85 -11.96
CA LEU A 96 -8.23 -5.46 -11.92
C LEU A 96 -9.44 -5.27 -11.00
N ILE A 97 -10.43 -6.17 -11.08
CA ILE A 97 -11.61 -6.16 -10.21
C ILE A 97 -11.19 -6.39 -8.75
N VAL A 98 -10.33 -7.37 -8.48
CA VAL A 98 -9.84 -7.68 -7.13
C VAL A 98 -9.07 -6.50 -6.53
N VAL A 99 -8.12 -5.92 -7.28
CA VAL A 99 -7.33 -4.75 -6.85
C VAL A 99 -8.25 -3.57 -6.55
N GLY A 100 -9.17 -3.26 -7.46
CA GLY A 100 -10.12 -2.16 -7.27
C GLY A 100 -11.02 -2.40 -6.06
N SER A 101 -11.56 -3.60 -5.89
CA SER A 101 -12.43 -3.96 -4.76
C SER A 101 -11.71 -3.88 -3.41
N LEU A 102 -10.51 -4.45 -3.32
CA LEU A 102 -9.70 -4.41 -2.09
C LEU A 102 -9.31 -2.98 -1.74
N THR A 103 -8.92 -2.17 -2.74
CA THR A 103 -8.58 -0.76 -2.52
C THR A 103 -9.80 0.05 -2.08
N GLY A 104 -10.96 -0.17 -2.69
CA GLY A 104 -12.22 0.49 -2.33
C GLY A 104 -12.64 0.13 -0.90
N LEU A 105 -12.56 -1.15 -0.53
CA LEU A 105 -12.80 -1.61 0.84
C LEU A 105 -11.83 -0.96 1.83
N ALA A 106 -10.54 -0.91 1.48
CA ALA A 106 -9.52 -0.24 2.28
C ALA A 106 -9.83 1.25 2.52
N VAL A 107 -10.27 1.98 1.50
CA VAL A 107 -10.70 3.38 1.65
C VAL A 107 -11.94 3.48 2.53
N LEU A 108 -12.94 2.63 2.33
CA LEU A 108 -14.15 2.61 3.15
C LEU A 108 -13.81 2.38 4.63
N LEU A 109 -12.92 1.42 4.92
CA LEU A 109 -12.43 1.16 6.28
C LEU A 109 -11.70 2.38 6.87
N ALA A 110 -10.86 3.04 6.07
CA ALA A 110 -10.16 4.25 6.49
C ALA A 110 -11.12 5.42 6.80
N LEU A 111 -12.24 5.54 6.05
CA LEU A 111 -13.27 6.55 6.27
C LEU A 111 -14.12 6.28 7.51
N LEU A 112 -14.47 5.01 7.74
CA LEU A 112 -15.34 4.61 8.85
C LEU A 112 -14.69 4.88 10.22
N ARG A 113 -13.35 4.89 10.32
CA ARG A 113 -12.58 5.14 11.55
C ARG A 113 -13.07 4.34 12.77
N ARG A 114 -13.79 3.24 12.56
CA ARG A 114 -14.35 2.45 13.66
C ARG A 114 -13.25 1.60 14.26
N SER A 115 -13.06 1.74 15.57
CA SER A 115 -12.28 0.79 16.35
C SER A 115 -13.00 -0.56 16.30
N THR A 116 -12.52 -1.46 15.44
CA THR A 116 -12.98 -2.83 15.44
C THR A 116 -12.19 -3.56 16.51
N ARG A 117 -12.83 -3.81 17.67
CA ARG A 117 -12.27 -4.69 18.73
C ARG A 117 -11.86 -6.07 18.19
N ILE A 118 -12.30 -6.41 16.98
CA ILE A 118 -11.91 -7.59 16.19
C ILE A 118 -10.38 -7.71 16.05
N PHE A 119 -9.64 -6.60 15.98
CA PHE A 119 -8.17 -6.62 15.90
C PHE A 119 -7.46 -6.52 17.27
N ALA A 120 -8.19 -6.59 18.38
CA ALA A 120 -7.59 -6.61 19.70
C ALA A 120 -7.05 -8.00 20.07
N GLY A 121 -6.00 -8.03 20.89
CA GLY A 121 -5.37 -9.26 21.37
C GLY A 121 -4.57 -10.01 20.30
N ARG A 122 -4.01 -11.16 20.66
CA ARG A 122 -3.04 -11.89 19.82
C ARG A 122 -3.65 -12.39 18.51
N LEU A 123 -4.87 -12.91 18.54
CA LEU A 123 -5.58 -13.37 17.34
C LEU A 123 -5.95 -12.20 16.42
N GLY A 124 -6.31 -11.05 16.99
CA GLY A 124 -6.55 -9.81 16.26
C GLY A 124 -5.30 -9.29 15.54
N THR A 125 -4.14 -9.36 16.21
CA THR A 125 -2.86 -9.00 15.56
C THR A 125 -2.53 -9.94 14.40
N ILE A 126 -2.72 -11.25 14.57
CA ILE A 126 -2.46 -12.24 13.51
C ILE A 126 -3.40 -12.01 12.32
N SER A 127 -4.70 -11.78 12.56
CA SER A 127 -5.68 -11.52 11.50
C SER A 127 -5.40 -10.21 10.76
N ALA A 128 -4.98 -9.15 11.47
CA ALA A 128 -4.52 -7.90 10.86
C ALA A 128 -3.29 -8.12 9.97
N GLY A 129 -2.33 -8.92 10.44
CA GLY A 129 -1.17 -9.33 9.66
C GLY A 129 -1.55 -10.09 8.39
N ALA A 130 -2.41 -11.10 8.51
CA ALA A 130 -2.88 -11.89 7.37
C ALA A 130 -3.62 -11.04 6.35
N LEU A 131 -4.57 -10.19 6.79
CA LEU A 131 -5.31 -9.30 5.90
C LEU A 131 -4.40 -8.26 5.23
N SER A 132 -3.44 -7.72 5.98
CA SER A 132 -2.42 -6.82 5.44
C SER A 132 -1.56 -7.51 4.39
N GLY A 133 -1.03 -8.70 4.69
CA GLY A 133 -0.19 -9.46 3.77
C GLY A 133 -0.92 -9.83 2.48
N PHE A 134 -2.14 -10.36 2.60
CA PHE A 134 -3.01 -10.68 1.46
C PHE A 134 -3.30 -9.45 0.60
N SER A 135 -3.76 -8.36 1.21
CA SER A 135 -4.13 -7.14 0.48
C SER A 135 -2.92 -6.40 -0.11
N ASN A 136 -1.75 -6.52 0.52
CA ASN A 136 -0.51 -5.92 0.04
C ASN A 136 0.02 -6.62 -1.22
N VAL A 137 0.10 -7.95 -1.23
CA VAL A 137 0.63 -8.66 -2.41
C VAL A 137 -0.33 -8.57 -3.60
N THR A 138 -1.64 -8.57 -3.34
CA THR A 138 -2.69 -8.50 -4.36
C THR A 138 -2.87 -7.08 -4.91
N ALA A 139 -3.06 -6.10 -4.03
CA ALA A 139 -3.46 -4.73 -4.40
C ALA A 139 -2.48 -3.64 -3.95
N GLY A 140 -1.40 -3.98 -3.26
CA GLY A 140 -0.49 -3.00 -2.65
C GLY A 140 -1.05 -2.35 -1.37
N VAL A 141 -2.26 -2.70 -0.94
CA VAL A 141 -3.00 -1.95 0.10
C VAL A 141 -3.02 -2.70 1.44
N GLY A 142 -1.84 -2.94 2.04
CA GLY A 142 -1.75 -3.55 3.38
C GLY A 142 -2.01 -2.58 4.56
N GLY A 143 -1.76 -1.28 4.34
CA GLY A 143 -1.76 -0.25 5.39
C GLY A 143 -3.05 -0.11 6.22
N PRO A 144 -4.26 -0.17 5.64
CA PRO A 144 -5.51 0.01 6.38
C PRO A 144 -5.77 -1.05 7.44
N ALA A 145 -5.44 -2.33 7.18
CA ALA A 145 -5.54 -3.39 8.18
C ALA A 145 -4.59 -3.14 9.36
N LEU A 146 -3.36 -2.69 9.09
CA LEU A 146 -2.40 -2.31 10.12
C LEU A 146 -2.85 -1.07 10.90
N ALA A 147 -3.47 -0.09 10.24
CA ALA A 147 -4.02 1.10 10.90
C ALA A 147 -5.17 0.75 11.85
N LEU A 148 -6.07 -0.14 11.46
CA LEU A 148 -7.14 -0.63 12.34
C LEU A 148 -6.57 -1.38 13.55
N TYR A 149 -5.53 -2.20 13.35
CA TYR A 149 -4.79 -2.81 14.45
C TYR A 149 -4.19 -1.77 15.39
N GLY A 150 -3.52 -0.74 14.85
CA GLY A 150 -2.93 0.33 15.67
C GLY A 150 -3.96 1.05 16.54
N VAL A 151 -5.16 1.31 15.99
CA VAL A 151 -6.28 1.88 16.74
C VAL A 151 -6.80 0.90 17.80
N ALA A 152 -6.99 -0.37 17.46
CA ALA A 152 -7.49 -1.40 18.39
C ALA A 152 -6.51 -1.68 19.53
N ALA A 153 -5.20 -1.62 19.27
CA ALA A 153 -4.13 -1.78 20.23
C ALA A 153 -3.81 -0.50 21.04
N ALA A 154 -4.53 0.62 20.78
CA ALA A 154 -4.26 1.93 21.35
C ALA A 154 -2.78 2.35 21.23
N MET A 155 -2.15 2.01 20.09
CA MET A 155 -0.71 2.16 19.91
C MET A 155 -0.36 3.65 19.71
N PRO A 156 0.57 4.21 20.52
CA PRO A 156 1.04 5.57 20.32
C PRO A 156 1.65 5.77 18.94
N MET A 157 1.40 6.90 18.29
CA MET A 157 1.86 7.17 16.91
C MET A 157 3.39 7.01 16.74
N GLN A 158 4.16 7.35 17.80
CA GLN A 158 5.62 7.25 17.83
C GLN A 158 6.13 5.80 17.76
N VAL A 159 5.31 4.83 18.19
CA VAL A 159 5.59 3.39 18.12
C VAL A 159 4.92 2.79 16.88
N PHE A 160 3.71 3.24 16.56
CA PHE A 160 2.93 2.75 15.44
C PHE A 160 3.63 2.93 14.09
N ILE A 161 4.14 4.14 13.81
CA ILE A 161 4.82 4.44 12.54
C ILE A 161 5.99 3.47 12.31
N PRO A 162 7.02 3.39 13.17
CA PRO A 162 8.14 2.47 12.94
C PRO A 162 7.73 1.00 12.88
N THR A 163 6.76 0.59 13.70
CA THR A 163 6.22 -0.79 13.67
C THR A 163 5.61 -1.13 12.32
N VAL A 164 4.75 -0.25 11.78
CA VAL A 164 4.15 -0.44 10.46
C VAL A 164 5.17 -0.34 9.34
N GLN A 165 6.20 0.51 9.45
CA GLN A 165 7.26 0.54 8.44
C GLN A 165 8.12 -0.74 8.46
N ALA A 166 8.39 -1.32 9.62
CA ALA A 166 9.08 -2.62 9.71
C ALA A 166 8.25 -3.74 9.07
N VAL A 167 6.97 -3.83 9.44
CA VAL A 167 6.04 -4.81 8.85
C VAL A 167 5.87 -4.56 7.35
N GLY A 168 5.70 -3.31 6.95
CA GLY A 168 5.55 -2.88 5.55
C GLY A 168 6.78 -3.20 4.72
N LEU A 169 7.99 -2.96 5.22
CA LEU A 169 9.23 -3.32 4.55
C LEU A 169 9.28 -4.82 4.27
N ALA A 170 9.09 -5.64 5.31
CA ALA A 170 9.09 -7.09 5.17
C ALA A 170 7.98 -7.59 4.22
N THR A 171 6.76 -7.09 4.37
CA THR A 171 5.62 -7.47 3.52
C THR A 171 5.87 -7.12 2.05
N ASN A 172 6.43 -5.94 1.78
CA ASN A 172 6.72 -5.51 0.41
C ASN A 172 7.85 -6.31 -0.21
N LEU A 173 8.93 -6.59 0.53
CA LEU A 173 10.01 -7.46 0.06
C LEU A 173 9.51 -8.88 -0.23
N LEU A 174 8.70 -9.46 0.66
CA LEU A 174 8.07 -10.76 0.44
C LEU A 174 7.09 -10.73 -0.75
N SER A 175 6.36 -9.63 -0.94
CA SER A 175 5.44 -9.48 -2.08
C SER A 175 6.18 -9.38 -3.41
N VAL A 176 7.36 -8.76 -3.42
CA VAL A 176 8.25 -8.70 -4.61
C VAL A 176 8.86 -10.08 -4.86
N ALA A 177 9.37 -10.74 -3.83
CA ALA A 177 9.91 -12.10 -3.93
C ALA A 177 8.86 -13.10 -4.43
N ALA A 178 7.59 -12.91 -4.08
CA ALA A 178 6.47 -13.71 -4.56
C ALA A 178 6.11 -13.45 -6.03
N LYS A 179 6.72 -12.47 -6.71
CA LYS A 179 6.43 -12.11 -8.12
C LYS A 179 7.68 -12.18 -9.01
N PRO A 180 8.35 -13.34 -9.14
CA PRO A 180 9.62 -13.42 -9.88
C PRO A 180 9.49 -13.10 -11.38
N GLN A 181 8.29 -13.24 -11.96
CA GLN A 181 8.00 -12.91 -13.36
C GLN A 181 7.74 -11.42 -13.61
N MET A 182 7.95 -10.55 -12.61
CA MET A 182 7.72 -9.11 -12.79
C MET A 182 8.63 -8.53 -13.88
N ALA A 183 8.03 -7.79 -14.80
CA ALA A 183 8.72 -7.19 -15.94
C ALA A 183 8.75 -5.67 -15.80
N VAL A 184 9.34 -5.16 -14.71
CA VAL A 184 9.49 -3.72 -14.49
C VAL A 184 10.77 -3.24 -15.19
N PRO A 185 10.68 -2.36 -16.22
CA PRO A 185 11.85 -1.87 -16.94
C PRO A 185 12.77 -1.06 -16.02
N LEU A 186 14.08 -1.30 -16.11
CA LEU A 186 15.08 -0.59 -15.31
C LEU A 186 14.98 0.95 -15.43
N PRO A 187 14.76 1.56 -16.61
CA PRO A 187 14.59 3.01 -16.72
C PRO A 187 13.37 3.53 -15.95
N LEU A 188 12.26 2.80 -15.98
CA LEU A 188 11.05 3.16 -15.24
C LEU A 188 11.28 3.07 -13.73
N LEU A 189 11.99 2.02 -13.28
CA LEU A 189 12.35 1.85 -11.87
C LEU A 189 13.23 3.00 -11.38
N LEU A 190 14.32 3.30 -12.09
CA LEU A 190 15.24 4.38 -11.74
C LEU A 190 14.55 5.75 -11.76
N GLY A 191 13.72 6.00 -12.78
CA GLY A 191 12.89 7.21 -12.83
C GLY A 191 11.94 7.31 -11.65
N SER A 192 11.31 6.19 -11.27
CA SER A 192 10.39 6.14 -10.12
C SER A 192 11.09 6.39 -8.80
N LEU A 193 12.33 5.91 -8.61
CA LEU A 193 13.14 6.22 -7.42
C LEU A 193 13.45 7.73 -7.33
N GLY A 194 13.79 8.35 -8.46
CA GLY A 194 13.94 9.81 -8.55
C GLY A 194 12.65 10.56 -8.20
N CYS A 195 11.50 10.07 -8.71
CA CYS A 195 10.18 10.61 -8.41
C CYS A 195 9.75 10.43 -6.95
N ILE A 196 10.17 9.36 -6.26
CA ILE A 196 9.99 9.25 -4.80
C ILE A 196 10.73 10.38 -4.11
N ALA A 197 12.01 10.60 -4.42
CA ALA A 197 12.80 11.65 -3.79
C ALA A 197 12.17 13.03 -4.03
N ALA A 198 11.78 13.33 -5.27
CA ALA A 198 11.08 14.55 -5.63
C ALA A 198 9.73 14.68 -4.91
N GLY A 199 8.91 13.64 -4.91
CA GLY A 199 7.61 13.63 -4.25
C GLY A 199 7.72 13.81 -2.74
N LEU A 200 8.66 13.14 -2.07
CA LEU A 200 8.92 13.34 -0.65
C LEU A 200 9.41 14.76 -0.33
N ALA A 201 10.23 15.36 -1.20
CA ALA A 201 10.67 16.76 -1.07
C ALA A 201 9.52 17.75 -1.28
N ILE A 202 8.67 17.53 -2.28
CA ILE A 202 7.45 18.33 -2.49
C ILE A 202 6.54 18.20 -1.27
N GLY A 203 6.33 16.96 -0.79
CA GLY A 203 5.49 16.69 0.37
C GLY A 203 6.00 17.32 1.66
N SER A 204 7.32 17.45 1.86
CA SER A 204 7.87 18.15 3.03
C SER A 204 7.64 19.65 2.97
N LEU A 205 7.74 20.27 1.78
CA LEU A 205 7.39 21.68 1.56
C LEU A 205 5.89 21.94 1.76
N LEU A 206 5.04 20.99 1.37
CA LEU A 206 3.59 21.08 1.53
C LEU A 206 3.11 20.78 2.95
N GLN A 207 3.88 20.03 3.75
CA GLN A 207 3.49 19.63 5.11
C GLN A 207 3.17 20.84 6.02
N GLY A 208 3.86 21.98 5.81
CA GLY A 208 3.59 23.22 6.53
C GLY A 208 2.49 24.10 5.93
N ARG A 209 2.02 23.80 4.70
CA ARG A 209 1.08 24.65 3.94
C ARG A 209 -0.31 24.04 3.79
N ILE A 210 -0.41 22.71 3.75
CA ILE A 210 -1.67 22.00 3.54
C ILE A 210 -2.07 21.28 4.83
N PRO A 211 -3.31 21.51 5.34
CA PRO A 211 -3.82 20.75 6.48
C PRO A 211 -3.81 19.24 6.17
N ALA A 212 -3.28 18.43 7.09
CA ALA A 212 -3.21 16.97 6.94
C ALA A 212 -4.56 16.34 6.58
N ARG A 213 -5.67 16.91 7.08
CA ARG A 213 -7.04 16.48 6.75
C ARG A 213 -7.37 16.64 5.26
N ARG A 214 -6.96 17.74 4.62
CA ARG A 214 -7.22 17.96 3.18
C ARG A 214 -6.41 17.01 2.32
N ALA A 215 -5.13 16.82 2.66
CA ALA A 215 -4.27 15.86 1.98
C ALA A 215 -4.80 14.41 2.13
N GLN A 216 -5.32 14.06 3.31
CA GLN A 216 -5.94 12.76 3.54
C GLN A 216 -7.20 12.58 2.69
N VAL A 217 -8.08 13.57 2.63
CA VAL A 217 -9.28 13.52 1.77
C VAL A 217 -8.89 13.37 0.30
N LEU A 218 -7.88 14.11 -0.17
CA LEU A 218 -7.41 14.01 -1.54
C LEU A 218 -6.82 12.63 -1.85
N ALA A 219 -6.02 12.07 -0.94
CA ALA A 219 -5.49 10.72 -1.08
C ALA A 219 -6.60 9.66 -1.16
N LEU A 220 -7.62 9.74 -0.28
CA LEU A 220 -8.74 8.82 -0.29
C LEU A 220 -9.61 8.98 -1.55
N ALA A 221 -9.82 10.22 -2.03
CA ALA A 221 -10.55 10.48 -3.26
C ALA A 221 -9.82 9.89 -4.48
N LEU A 222 -8.50 10.11 -4.61
CA LEU A 222 -7.70 9.54 -5.68
C LEU A 222 -7.69 8.00 -5.64
N ALA A 223 -7.57 7.43 -4.44
CA ALA A 223 -7.63 5.99 -4.23
C ALA A 223 -8.99 5.41 -4.64
N LEU A 224 -10.11 6.07 -4.29
CA LEU A 224 -11.46 5.68 -4.70
C LEU A 224 -11.65 5.78 -6.21
N LEU A 225 -11.19 6.87 -6.82
CA LEU A 225 -11.26 7.06 -8.28
C LEU A 225 -10.46 5.97 -9.01
N GLY A 226 -9.23 5.71 -8.56
CA GLY A 226 -8.40 4.64 -9.11
C GLY A 226 -9.02 3.26 -8.91
N SER A 227 -9.59 2.99 -7.72
CA SER A 227 -10.31 1.76 -7.40
C SER A 227 -11.50 1.55 -8.33
N ALA A 228 -12.38 2.55 -8.46
CA ALA A 228 -13.55 2.51 -9.34
C ALA A 228 -13.16 2.33 -10.80
N ALA A 229 -12.14 3.05 -11.27
CA ALA A 229 -11.62 2.92 -12.64
C ALA A 229 -11.01 1.54 -12.90
N ALA A 230 -10.24 0.99 -11.95
CA ALA A 230 -9.67 -0.35 -12.07
C ALA A 230 -10.77 -1.42 -12.14
N THR A 231 -11.76 -1.35 -11.24
CA THR A 231 -12.90 -2.26 -11.25
C THR A 231 -13.71 -2.14 -12.54
N ALA A 232 -14.04 -0.92 -12.98
CA ALA A 232 -14.78 -0.70 -14.22
C ALA A 232 -14.02 -1.24 -15.43
N ARG A 233 -12.71 -0.99 -15.54
CA ARG A 233 -11.89 -1.51 -16.63
C ARG A 233 -11.85 -3.04 -16.63
N GLY A 234 -11.72 -3.66 -15.46
CA GLY A 234 -11.75 -5.12 -15.32
C GLY A 234 -13.10 -5.72 -15.75
N VAL A 235 -14.21 -5.12 -15.34
CA VAL A 235 -15.57 -5.56 -15.75
C VAL A 235 -15.77 -5.40 -17.25
N ILE A 236 -15.39 -4.25 -17.82
CA ILE A 236 -15.50 -4.01 -19.27
C ILE A 236 -14.68 -5.02 -20.05
N ALA A 237 -13.44 -5.29 -19.62
CA ALA A 237 -12.57 -6.25 -20.28
C ALA A 237 -13.08 -7.70 -20.17
N LEU A 238 -13.84 -8.04 -19.13
CA LEU A 238 -14.47 -9.35 -18.98
C LEU A 238 -15.70 -9.53 -19.88
N LEU A 239 -16.36 -8.43 -20.26
CA LEU A 239 -17.56 -8.42 -21.09
C LEU A 239 -17.29 -8.25 -22.59
N ALA A 240 -16.06 -7.90 -22.96
CA ALA A 240 -15.61 -7.70 -24.34
C ALA A 240 -15.07 -8.99 -24.95
#